data_AF-A0A673TSS4-F1
#
_entry.id   AF-A0A673TSS4-F1
#
_cell.length_a   1.000
_cell.length_b   1.000
_cell.length_c   1.000
_cell.angle_alpha   90.00
_cell.angle_beta   90.00
_cell.angle_gamma   90.00
#
_symmetry.space_group_name_H-M   'P 1'
#
loop_
_entity.id
_entity.type
_entity.pdbx_description
1 polymer ?
#
loop_
_entity_poly.entity_id
_entity_poly.type
_entity_poly.pdbx_seq_one_letter_code
_entity_poly.pdbx_strand_id
1 'polypeptide(L)'
;MAANTLGSATPRKPVLSVSARKIKDNAADWHNLILKWENLSDAGFATANNIANLKISLWSEDKTESQSSSPASEENAGRTLPEHSKELETLCEALQTTFEALMRFPASCPTCTGRSFS
;
A
#
# COMPACT_ATOMS: atom_id res chain seq x y z
N MET A 1 -45.68 -3.36 50.28
CA MET A 1 -45.43 -4.61 49.52
C MET A 1 -44.52 -4.25 48.35
N ALA A 2 -43.25 -4.66 48.39
CA ALA A 2 -42.29 -4.44 47.32
C ALA A 2 -41.93 -5.80 46.69
N ALA A 3 -41.99 -5.90 45.37
CA ALA A 3 -41.31 -6.90 44.53
C ALA A 3 -41.63 -6.61 43.07
N ASN A 4 -40.78 -6.78 42.07
CA ASN A 4 -39.33 -6.72 41.94
C ASN A 4 -39.11 -6.47 40.44
N THR A 5 -38.15 -5.61 40.13
CA THR A 5 -37.77 -5.16 38.79
C THR A 5 -37.43 -6.32 37.85
N LEU A 6 -38.04 -6.30 36.66
CA LEU A 6 -37.70 -7.17 35.52
C LEU A 6 -36.29 -6.78 35.03
N GLY A 7 -35.26 -7.45 35.56
CA GLY A 7 -33.90 -7.30 35.10
C GLY A 7 -33.78 -7.74 33.65
N SER A 8 -33.46 -6.78 32.77
CA SER A 8 -33.05 -7.01 31.39
C SER A 8 -31.85 -7.96 31.37
N ALA A 9 -32.11 -9.25 31.20
CA ALA A 9 -31.09 -10.24 30.96
C ALA A 9 -30.59 -10.07 29.52
N THR A 10 -29.51 -9.30 29.34
CA THR A 10 -28.74 -9.32 28.09
C THR A 10 -28.45 -10.77 27.71
N PRO A 11 -28.77 -11.21 26.46
CA PRO A 11 -28.47 -12.57 26.03
C PRO A 11 -26.97 -12.84 26.19
N ARG A 12 -26.61 -13.77 27.08
CA ARG A 12 -25.21 -14.20 27.18
C ARG A 12 -24.85 -14.81 25.83
N LYS A 13 -23.91 -14.20 25.12
CA LYS A 13 -23.41 -14.70 23.83
C LYS A 13 -23.08 -16.19 23.99
N PRO A 14 -23.74 -17.10 23.26
CA PRO A 14 -23.39 -18.52 23.33
C PRO A 14 -21.92 -18.69 22.95
N VAL A 15 -21.19 -19.47 23.76
CA VAL A 15 -19.79 -19.79 23.47
C VAL A 15 -19.79 -20.55 22.15
N LEU A 16 -19.27 -19.91 21.10
CA LEU A 16 -19.16 -20.52 19.78
C LEU A 16 -18.42 -21.85 19.89
N SER A 17 -18.93 -22.87 19.20
CA SER A 17 -18.21 -24.13 19.01
C SER A 17 -16.82 -23.86 18.44
N VAL A 18 -15.88 -24.77 18.70
CA VAL A 18 -14.49 -24.63 18.23
C VAL A 18 -14.43 -24.46 16.71
N SER A 19 -15.30 -25.12 15.96
CA SER A 19 -15.41 -24.98 14.49
C SER A 19 -15.92 -23.61 14.06
N ALA A 20 -16.96 -23.07 14.71
CA ALA A 20 -17.48 -21.74 14.40
C ALA A 20 -16.47 -20.63 14.70
N ARG A 21 -15.65 -20.80 15.74
CA ARG A 21 -14.54 -19.89 16.05
C ARG A 21 -13.47 -19.90 14.96
N LYS A 22 -13.02 -21.08 14.53
CA LYS A 22 -12.05 -21.24 13.43
C LYS A 22 -12.51 -20.57 12.14
N ILE A 23 -13.77 -20.73 11.75
CA ILE A 23 -14.32 -20.09 10.54
C ILE A 23 -14.27 -18.57 10.65
N LYS A 24 -14.66 -18.03 11.81
CA LYS A 24 -14.61 -16.59 12.06
C LYS A 24 -13.18 -16.05 12.03
N ASP A 25 -12.23 -16.78 12.63
CA ASP A 25 -10.83 -16.39 12.66
C ASP A 25 -10.23 -16.41 11.24
N ASN A 26 -10.54 -17.45 10.43
CA ASN A 26 -10.15 -17.50 9.02
C ASN A 26 -10.73 -16.33 8.20
N ALA A 27 -11.99 -15.97 8.43
CA ALA A 27 -12.60 -14.84 7.74
C ALA A 27 -11.92 -13.51 8.11
N ALA A 28 -11.55 -13.35 9.38
CA ALA A 28 -10.77 -12.20 9.83
C ALA A 28 -9.37 -12.17 9.22
N ASP A 29 -8.69 -13.31 9.11
CA ASP A 29 -7.39 -13.42 8.46
C ASP A 29 -7.45 -13.03 6.99
N TRP A 30 -8.46 -13.51 6.25
CA TRP A 30 -8.68 -13.11 4.86
C TRP A 30 -8.96 -11.62 4.71
N HIS A 31 -9.79 -11.05 5.59
CA HIS A 31 -10.06 -9.62 5.59
C HIS A 31 -8.78 -8.81 5.83
N ASN A 32 -7.99 -9.18 6.84
CA ASN A 32 -6.71 -8.52 7.15
C ASN A 32 -5.71 -8.67 6.01
N LEU A 33 -5.72 -9.82 5.34
CA LEU A 33 -4.88 -10.07 4.18
C LEU A 33 -5.29 -9.11 3.07
N ILE A 34 -6.54 -9.16 2.58
CA ILE A 34 -7.07 -8.27 1.53
C ILE A 34 -6.76 -6.80 1.82
N LEU A 35 -7.02 -6.34 3.05
CA LEU A 35 -6.75 -4.95 3.44
C LEU A 35 -5.26 -4.58 3.30
N LYS A 36 -4.34 -5.49 3.65
CA LYS A 36 -2.90 -5.28 3.42
C LYS A 36 -2.54 -5.24 1.93
N TRP A 37 -3.19 -6.07 1.11
CA TRP A 37 -2.99 -6.06 -0.35
C TRP A 37 -3.40 -4.72 -0.95
N GLU A 38 -4.61 -4.26 -0.61
CA GLU A 38 -5.15 -2.98 -1.09
C GLU A 38 -4.22 -1.83 -0.70
N ASN A 39 -3.79 -1.76 0.56
CA ASN A 39 -2.86 -0.72 1.01
C ASN A 39 -1.51 -0.74 0.27
N LEU A 40 -0.96 -1.93 0.01
CA LEU A 40 0.29 -2.07 -0.76
C LEU A 40 0.09 -1.68 -2.23
N SER A 41 -1.04 -2.07 -2.84
CA SER A 41 -1.39 -1.67 -4.19
C SER A 41 -1.54 -0.15 -4.31
N ASP A 42 -2.26 0.50 -3.40
CA ASP A 42 -2.45 1.95 -3.39
C ASP A 42 -1.12 2.69 -3.25
N ALA A 43 -0.24 2.23 -2.34
CA ALA A 43 1.11 2.77 -2.19
C ALA A 43 1.94 2.61 -3.47
N GLY A 44 1.85 1.44 -4.12
CA GLY A 44 2.52 1.17 -5.40
C GLY A 44 2.01 2.08 -6.52
N PHE A 45 0.69 2.26 -6.65
CA PHE A 45 0.08 3.14 -7.64
C PHE A 45 0.47 4.61 -7.40
N ALA A 46 0.46 5.08 -6.16
CA ALA A 46 0.89 6.43 -5.82
C ALA A 46 2.37 6.66 -6.20
N THR A 47 3.25 5.71 -5.89
CA THR A 47 4.67 5.78 -6.25
C THR A 47 4.88 5.79 -7.76
N ALA A 48 4.18 4.91 -8.50
CA ALA A 48 4.23 4.87 -9.96
C ALA A 48 3.72 6.18 -10.60
N ASN A 49 2.67 6.78 -10.02
CA ASN A 49 2.15 8.06 -10.48
C ASN A 49 3.16 9.20 -10.27
N ASN A 50 3.84 9.22 -9.11
CA ASN A 50 4.91 10.19 -8.85
C ASN A 50 6.06 10.05 -9.87
N ILE A 51 6.47 8.83 -10.21
CA ILE A 51 7.47 8.58 -11.26
C ILE A 51 6.99 9.12 -12.62
N ALA A 52 5.74 8.87 -12.99
CA ALA A 52 5.17 9.36 -14.23
C ALA A 52 5.16 10.90 -14.27
N ASN A 53 4.72 11.54 -13.19
CA ASN A 53 4.70 13.01 -13.06
C ASN A 53 6.11 13.61 -13.11
N LEU A 54 7.09 13.01 -12.44
CA LEU A 54 8.49 13.44 -12.48
C LEU A 54 9.04 13.38 -13.91
N LYS A 55 8.78 12.29 -14.64
CA LYS A 55 9.18 12.19 -16.05
C LYS A 55 8.49 13.22 -16.94
N ILE A 56 7.21 13.51 -16.71
CA ILE A 56 6.47 14.53 -17.46
C ILE A 56 7.07 15.92 -17.19
N SER A 57 7.43 16.25 -15.94
CA SER A 57 8.11 17.51 -15.60
C SER A 57 9.43 17.63 -16.34
N LEU A 58 10.27 16.60 -16.23
CA LEU A 58 11.60 16.59 -16.85
C LEU A 58 11.53 16.81 -18.38
N TRP A 59 10.55 16.19 -19.05
CA TRP A 59 10.35 16.38 -20.49
C TRP A 59 9.73 17.73 -20.86
N SER A 60 8.96 18.33 -19.95
CA SER A 60 8.35 19.64 -20.16
C SER A 60 9.38 20.75 -20.02
N GLU A 61 10.33 20.62 -19.10
CA GLU A 61 11.44 21.55 -18.89
C GLU A 61 12.43 21.52 -20.08
N ASP A 62 12.82 20.33 -20.55
CA ASP A 62 13.71 20.14 -21.71
C ASP A 62 13.16 20.79 -23.01
N LYS A 63 11.82 20.79 -23.18
CA LYS A 63 11.16 21.42 -24.34
C LYS A 63 11.18 22.96 -24.29
N THR A 64 11.32 23.56 -23.11
CA THR A 64 11.35 25.03 -22.95
C THR A 64 12.73 25.65 -23.18
N GLU A 65 13.82 24.90 -22.97
CA GLU A 65 15.18 25.39 -23.23
C GLU A 65 15.52 25.42 -24.73
N SER A 66 14.92 24.54 -25.54
CA SER A 66 15.20 24.46 -26.98
C SER A 66 14.57 25.58 -27.84
N GLN A 67 13.77 26.50 -27.26
CA GLN A 67 13.16 27.63 -27.99
C GLN A 67 13.82 29.00 -27.73
N SER A 68 14.84 29.08 -26.87
CA SER A 68 15.56 30.33 -26.58
C SER A 68 16.82 30.46 -27.44
N SER A 69 16.66 30.97 -28.66
CA SER A 69 17.78 31.36 -29.52
C SER A 69 18.41 32.68 -29.04
N SER A 70 19.45 32.64 -28.19
CA SER A 70 20.41 33.74 -28.06
C SER A 70 21.72 33.26 -27.40
N PRO A 71 22.93 33.63 -27.90
CA PRO A 71 24.19 33.20 -27.33
C PRO A 71 24.71 34.26 -26.36
N ALA A 72 24.46 34.10 -25.06
CA ALA A 72 25.30 34.71 -24.02
C ALA A 72 25.02 34.07 -22.66
N SER A 73 26.11 33.80 -21.93
CA SER A 73 26.20 33.35 -20.54
C SER A 73 25.98 31.87 -20.25
N GLU A 74 27.14 31.18 -20.20
CA GLU A 74 27.41 30.03 -19.34
C GLU A 74 26.91 30.26 -17.90
N GLU A 75 26.60 29.14 -17.24
CA GLU A 75 26.34 28.95 -15.80
C GLU A 75 24.87 28.87 -15.34
N ASN A 76 24.09 27.90 -15.84
CA ASN A 76 23.12 27.20 -14.97
C ASN A 76 22.59 25.82 -15.42
N ALA A 77 23.16 25.14 -16.41
CA ALA A 77 22.61 23.86 -16.89
C ALA A 77 22.91 22.62 -15.99
N GLY A 78 23.48 22.80 -14.79
CA GLY A 78 24.09 21.71 -14.02
C GLY A 78 23.44 21.32 -12.70
N ARG A 79 22.38 22.02 -12.23
CA ARG A 79 21.90 21.87 -10.85
C ARG A 79 20.60 21.09 -10.67
N THR A 80 19.72 21.03 -11.66
CA THR A 80 18.42 20.30 -11.56
C THR A 80 18.56 18.80 -11.83
N LEU A 81 19.31 18.43 -12.87
CA LEU A 81 19.48 17.02 -13.28
C LEU A 81 20.00 16.06 -12.18
N PRO A 82 20.95 16.43 -11.30
CA PRO A 82 21.45 15.54 -10.24
C PRO A 82 20.47 15.33 -9.08
N GLU A 83 19.48 16.21 -8.91
CA GLU A 83 18.49 16.13 -7.84
C GLU A 83 17.31 15.26 -8.28
N HIS A 84 16.81 15.44 -9.51
CA HIS A 84 15.78 14.58 -10.10
C HIS A 84 16.23 13.12 -10.25
N SER A 85 17.52 12.87 -10.53
CA SER A 85 18.04 11.51 -10.66
C SER A 85 18.00 10.75 -9.34
N LYS A 86 18.35 11.41 -8.23
CA LYS A 86 18.26 10.83 -6.87
C LYS A 86 16.81 10.61 -6.45
N GLU A 87 15.94 11.59 -6.69
CA GLU A 87 14.52 11.44 -6.38
C GLU A 87 13.90 10.26 -7.16
N LEU A 88 14.19 10.14 -8.44
CA LEU A 88 13.72 9.04 -9.27
C LEU A 88 14.24 7.67 -8.79
N GLU A 89 15.52 7.60 -8.40
CA GLU A 89 16.12 6.39 -7.85
C GLU A 89 15.39 5.96 -6.56
N THR A 90 15.15 6.89 -5.63
CA THR A 90 14.41 6.59 -4.39
C THR A 90 12.98 6.12 -4.65
N LEU A 91 12.29 6.69 -5.64
CA LEU A 91 10.95 6.26 -6.03
C LEU A 91 10.97 4.85 -6.66
N CYS A 92 11.99 4.53 -7.45
CA CYS A 92 12.14 3.20 -8.04
C CYS A 92 12.43 2.14 -6.97
N GLU A 93 13.31 2.43 -6.01
CA GLU A 93 13.58 1.57 -4.85
C GLU A 93 12.33 1.34 -3.99
N ALA A 94 11.55 2.40 -3.74
CA ALA A 94 10.30 2.33 -2.99
C ALA A 94 9.26 1.45 -3.73
N LEU A 95 9.16 1.61 -5.05
CA LEU A 95 8.26 0.79 -5.88
C LEU A 95 8.68 -0.67 -5.87
N GLN A 96 9.98 -0.94 -5.97
CA GLN A 96 10.53 -2.30 -5.92
C GLN A 96 10.27 -2.97 -4.55
N THR A 97 10.49 -2.23 -3.46
CA THR A 97 10.18 -2.70 -2.10
C THR A 97 8.70 -3.05 -1.94
N THR A 98 7.81 -2.22 -2.51
CA THR A 98 6.36 -2.46 -2.49
C THR A 98 6.00 -3.71 -3.29
N PHE A 99 6.62 -3.90 -4.46
CA PHE A 99 6.42 -5.08 -5.28
C PHE A 99 6.90 -6.36 -4.58
N GLU A 100 8.06 -6.34 -3.92
CA GLU A 100 8.55 -7.48 -3.14
C GLU A 100 7.60 -7.83 -1.98
N ALA A 101 7.03 -6.83 -1.32
CA ALA A 101 6.03 -7.04 -0.27
C ALA A 101 4.75 -7.71 -0.81
N LEU A 102 4.29 -7.30 -2.01
CA LEU A 102 3.16 -7.95 -2.72
C LEU A 102 3.51 -9.39 -3.15
N MET A 103 4.73 -9.64 -3.61
CA MET A 103 5.17 -10.99 -4.02
C MET A 103 5.31 -11.95 -2.82
N ARG A 104 5.61 -11.44 -1.63
CA ARG A 104 5.65 -12.24 -0.39
C ARG A 104 4.26 -12.53 0.19
N PHE A 105 3.25 -11.80 -0.25
CA PHE A 105 1.89 -11.86 0.28
C PHE A 105 1.23 -13.25 0.19
N PRO A 106 1.36 -14.04 -0.90
CA PRO A 106 0.81 -15.40 -0.98
C PRO A 106 1.40 -16.37 0.05
N ALA A 107 2.64 -16.12 0.51
CA ALA A 107 3.32 -16.94 1.53
C ALA A 107 2.88 -16.60 2.96
N SER A 108 2.18 -15.49 3.16
CA SER A 108 1.75 -15.02 4.49
C SER A 108 0.37 -15.55 4.94
N CYS A 109 -0.32 -16.32 4.09
CA CYS A 109 -1.58 -17.00 4.42
C CYS A 109 -1.32 -18.43 4.92
N PRO A 110 -1.28 -18.69 6.25
CA PRO A 110 -1.05 -20.04 6.79
C PRO A 110 -2.20 -21.01 6.51
N THR A 111 -3.40 -20.52 6.24
CA THR A 111 -4.57 -21.35 5.91
C THR A 111 -4.57 -21.83 4.45
N CYS A 112 -3.85 -21.13 3.57
CA CYS A 112 -3.67 -21.48 2.16
C CYS A 112 -2.62 -22.59 1.96
N THR A 113 -1.72 -22.80 2.92
CA THR A 113 -0.60 -23.76 2.84
C THR A 113 -0.92 -25.15 3.42
N GLY A 114 -2.21 -25.47 3.60
CA GLY A 114 -2.65 -26.85 3.85
C GLY A 114 -2.52 -27.34 5.30
N ARG A 115 -2.40 -26.45 6.29
CA ARG A 115 -2.29 -26.86 7.72
C ARG A 115 -3.62 -26.83 8.48
N SER A 116 -4.74 -26.99 7.78
CA SER A 116 -6.09 -26.87 8.36
C SER A 116 -6.98 -28.09 8.18
N PHE A 117 -6.45 -29.32 8.10
CA PHE A 117 -7.27 -30.53 8.24
C PHE A 117 -6.48 -31.67 8.89
N SER A 118 -6.25 -31.57 10.20
CA SER A 118 -6.05 -32.71 11.10
C SER A 118 -6.56 -32.32 12.49
#